data_AF-A0A6C0KRM4-F1
#
_entry.id   AF-A0A6C0KRM4-F1
#
_cell.length_a   1.000
_cell.length_b   1.000
_cell.length_c   1.000
_cell.angle_alpha   90.00
_cell.angle_beta   90.00
_cell.angle_gamma   90.00
#
_symmetry.space_group_name_H-M   'P 1'
#
loop_
_entity.id
_entity.type
_entity.pdbx_description
1 polymer ?
#
loop_
_entity_poly.entity_id
_entity_poly.type
_entity_poly.pdbx_seq_one_letter_code
_entity_poly.pdbx_strand_id
1 'polypeptide(L)'
;MDSETENIFNNKIQENGLNFYLFPAGFQLFKASKYINSSKPEITFEQNTPYFFGLKNMNPKYISSYEKEYGVIFEYQIITPYKLLALDDQSNLSILYSAAPDNIKKILEKNYGFIENSNLEIKRDSEAESDREFSKYLCKLGFQGYAISKMATSFQGTFHPELLICNTNGIKFVNQITSKEKMMKILEDAKLKKLADDIKLQRNNRRRERLNNDDHFDNSPNKFRRGISFNLDNMDLDGGSIKKFKKRSKKAKKSSIIKRKRKLKTKRKKYF
;
A
#
# COMPACT_ATOMS: atom_id res chain seq x y z
N MET A 1 5.60 23.19 4.63
CA MET A 1 6.68 22.84 3.70
C MET A 1 7.73 23.91 3.82
N ASP A 2 8.99 23.60 3.59
CA ASP A 2 10.04 24.62 3.57
C ASP A 2 9.89 25.43 2.26
N SER A 3 10.22 26.72 2.27
CA SER A 3 9.95 27.66 1.17
C SER A 3 10.58 27.24 -0.17
N GLU A 4 11.69 26.51 -0.12
CA GLU A 4 12.38 25.98 -1.29
C GLU A 4 11.55 24.90 -2.02
N THR A 5 10.80 24.09 -1.27
CA THR A 5 9.94 23.03 -1.79
C THR A 5 8.68 23.58 -2.45
N GLU A 6 8.15 24.71 -1.97
CA GLU A 6 7.02 25.37 -2.62
C GLU A 6 7.44 26.07 -3.92
N ASN A 7 8.66 26.62 -3.95
CA ASN A 7 9.20 27.28 -5.14
C ASN A 7 9.44 26.32 -6.31
N ILE A 8 9.79 25.04 -6.06
CA ILE A 8 10.06 24.06 -7.14
C ILE A 8 8.84 23.86 -8.06
N PHE A 9 7.63 23.92 -7.50
CA PHE A 9 6.39 23.69 -8.24
C PHE A 9 5.79 24.97 -8.84
N ASN A 10 6.39 26.13 -8.60
CA ASN A 10 5.99 27.37 -9.23
C ASN A 10 6.69 27.59 -10.57
N ASN A 11 7.82 26.90 -10.80
CA ASN A 11 8.64 27.04 -12.00
C ASN A 11 8.34 25.92 -13.01
N LYS A 12 7.24 26.07 -13.76
CA LYS A 12 6.92 25.20 -14.89
C LYS A 12 7.62 25.68 -16.16
N ILE A 13 8.14 24.75 -16.95
CA ILE A 13 8.60 24.98 -18.31
C ILE A 13 7.67 24.25 -19.29
N GLN A 14 7.46 24.82 -20.47
CA GLN A 14 6.63 24.21 -21.52
C GLN A 14 7.50 23.74 -22.68
N GLU A 15 7.29 22.51 -23.13
CA GLU A 15 7.99 21.91 -24.27
C GLU A 15 7.05 20.98 -25.02
N ASN A 16 6.91 21.16 -26.33
CA ASN A 16 6.01 20.38 -27.18
C ASN A 16 4.56 20.34 -26.66
N GLY A 17 4.08 21.46 -26.11
CA GLY A 17 2.73 21.56 -25.53
C GLY A 17 2.56 20.91 -24.16
N LEU A 18 3.60 20.28 -23.60
CA LEU A 18 3.59 19.67 -22.27
C LEU A 18 4.30 20.56 -21.24
N ASN A 19 3.78 20.59 -20.02
CA ASN A 19 4.33 21.31 -18.88
C ASN A 19 5.20 20.39 -18.01
N PHE A 20 6.36 20.90 -17.56
CA PHE A 20 7.31 20.15 -16.75
C PHE A 20 7.77 20.96 -15.54
N TYR A 21 8.08 20.26 -14.46
CA TYR A 21 8.82 20.78 -13.32
C TYR A 21 10.30 20.48 -13.47
N LEU A 22 11.14 21.49 -13.23
CA LEU A 22 12.59 21.34 -13.28
C LEU A 22 13.14 21.16 -11.86
N PHE A 23 13.68 19.97 -11.59
CA PHE A 23 14.36 19.65 -10.33
C PHE A 23 15.86 19.82 -10.51
N PRO A 24 16.50 20.81 -9.88
CA PRO A 24 17.90 21.13 -10.10
C PRO A 24 18.82 20.12 -9.40
N ALA A 25 20.07 20.10 -9.85
CA ALA A 25 21.13 19.46 -9.08
C ALA A 25 21.23 20.13 -7.70
N GLY A 26 21.53 19.32 -6.68
CA GLY A 26 21.55 19.75 -5.29
C GLY A 26 20.26 19.48 -4.53
N PHE A 27 19.12 19.31 -5.22
CA PHE A 27 17.81 19.14 -4.59
C PHE A 27 17.71 17.81 -3.82
N GLN A 28 17.09 17.83 -2.64
CA GLN A 28 17.04 16.71 -1.70
C GLN A 28 15.71 15.97 -1.76
N LEU A 29 15.81 14.64 -1.78
CA LEU A 29 14.68 13.72 -1.90
C LEU A 29 14.66 12.73 -0.74
N PHE A 30 13.47 12.26 -0.38
CA PHE A 30 13.28 11.14 0.52
C PHE A 30 12.80 9.91 -0.23
N LYS A 31 13.27 8.75 0.21
CA LYS A 31 12.68 7.47 -0.15
C LYS A 31 12.64 6.57 1.07
N ALA A 32 11.54 5.85 1.24
CA ALA A 32 11.40 4.90 2.32
C ALA A 32 11.09 3.48 1.84
N SER A 33 11.45 2.50 2.67
CA SER A 33 11.14 1.10 2.42
C SER A 33 10.99 0.32 3.73
N LYS A 34 10.04 -0.63 3.73
CA LYS A 34 9.85 -1.63 4.81
C LYS A 34 10.67 -2.90 4.58
N TYR A 35 11.33 -3.01 3.43
CA TYR A 35 11.98 -4.23 2.97
C TYR A 35 13.43 -3.94 2.57
N ILE A 36 14.20 -3.41 3.50
CA ILE A 36 15.64 -3.23 3.32
C ILE A 36 16.42 -4.35 3.98
N ASN A 37 17.62 -4.59 3.47
CA ASN A 37 18.61 -5.38 4.19
C ASN A 37 19.20 -4.53 5.31
N SER A 38 19.05 -4.96 6.57
CA SER A 38 19.57 -4.25 7.75
C SER A 38 21.09 -4.05 7.72
N SER A 39 21.81 -4.82 6.89
CA SER A 39 23.25 -4.70 6.69
C SER A 39 23.65 -3.69 5.61
N LYS A 40 22.68 -3.13 4.86
CA LYS A 40 22.95 -2.11 3.83
C LYS A 40 22.41 -0.75 4.27
N PRO A 41 23.20 0.33 4.15
CA PRO A 41 22.79 1.67 4.56
C PRO A 41 21.91 2.39 3.53
N GLU A 42 21.59 1.77 2.39
CA GLU A 42 20.86 2.41 1.29
C GLU A 42 19.95 1.43 0.52
N ILE A 43 19.04 1.97 -0.28
CA ILE A 43 18.21 1.21 -1.21
C ILE A 43 18.99 1.01 -2.51
N THR A 44 19.15 -0.24 -2.94
CA THR A 44 19.71 -0.54 -4.26
C THR A 44 18.66 -0.27 -5.33
N PHE A 45 18.97 0.62 -6.27
CA PHE A 45 18.14 0.87 -7.43
C PHE A 45 18.50 -0.08 -8.57
N GLU A 46 17.49 -0.72 -9.14
CA GLU A 46 17.61 -1.52 -10.35
C GLU A 46 17.61 -0.58 -11.57
N GLN A 47 18.45 -0.88 -12.55
CA GLN A 47 18.48 -0.14 -13.80
C GLN A 47 17.14 -0.25 -14.52
N ASN A 48 16.69 0.85 -15.14
CA ASN A 48 15.45 0.94 -15.90
C ASN A 48 14.17 0.65 -15.09
N THR A 49 14.26 0.67 -13.76
CA THR A 49 13.09 0.56 -12.88
C THR A 49 12.70 1.95 -12.38
N PRO A 50 11.45 2.39 -12.55
CA PRO A 50 11.00 3.65 -12.00
C PRO A 50 10.85 3.57 -10.48
N TYR A 51 11.23 4.64 -9.79
CA TYR A 51 11.14 4.73 -8.34
C TYR A 51 10.40 5.98 -7.91
N PHE A 52 9.51 5.79 -6.93
CA PHE A 52 8.87 6.89 -6.21
C PHE A 52 9.80 7.52 -5.18
N PHE A 53 9.75 8.84 -5.09
CA PHE A 53 10.43 9.68 -4.11
C PHE A 53 9.43 10.68 -3.52
N GLY A 54 9.62 10.97 -2.23
CA GLY A 54 8.97 12.08 -1.56
C GLY A 54 9.89 13.30 -1.51
N LEU A 55 9.31 14.47 -1.29
CA LEU A 55 10.08 15.67 -1.00
C LEU A 55 10.66 15.59 0.41
N LYS A 56 11.89 16.08 0.58
CA LYS A 56 12.47 16.20 1.92
C LYS A 56 11.59 17.10 2.78
N ASN A 57 11.31 16.64 3.99
CA ASN A 57 10.60 17.40 5.00
C ASN A 57 11.06 16.93 6.39
N MET A 58 11.79 17.80 7.09
CA MET A 58 12.38 17.49 8.39
C MET A 58 11.44 17.72 9.57
N ASN A 59 10.16 18.04 9.32
CA ASN A 59 9.18 18.16 10.39
C ASN A 59 9.04 16.82 11.13
N PRO A 60 9.24 16.77 12.47
CA PRO A 60 9.18 15.51 13.22
C PRO A 60 7.87 14.75 13.09
N LYS A 61 6.74 15.47 12.95
CA LYS A 61 5.42 14.83 12.74
C LYS A 61 5.35 14.17 11.37
N TYR A 62 5.87 14.83 10.34
CA TYR A 62 5.95 14.29 8.98
C TYR A 62 6.85 13.06 8.94
N ILE A 63 8.06 13.14 9.50
CA ILE A 63 8.98 12.00 9.58
C ILE A 63 8.28 10.81 10.27
N SER A 64 7.64 11.04 11.41
CA SER A 64 6.94 9.98 12.14
C SER A 64 5.79 9.34 11.35
N SER A 65 4.99 10.14 10.64
CA SER A 65 3.92 9.62 9.78
C SER A 65 4.48 8.85 8.58
N TYR A 66 5.52 9.39 7.94
CA TYR A 66 6.17 8.80 6.78
C TYR A 66 6.89 7.48 7.15
N GLU A 67 7.53 7.41 8.33
CA GLU A 67 8.11 6.17 8.88
C GLU A 67 7.05 5.07 9.06
N LYS A 68 5.91 5.43 9.63
CA LYS A 68 4.79 4.51 9.88
C LYS A 68 4.20 3.99 8.57
N GLU A 69 4.05 4.86 7.59
CA GLU A 69 3.40 4.56 6.32
C GLU A 69 4.32 3.81 5.36
N TYR A 70 5.55 4.28 5.17
CA TYR A 70 6.46 3.82 4.11
C TYR A 70 7.69 3.07 4.61
N GLY A 71 8.05 3.18 5.90
CA GLY A 71 9.15 2.45 6.53
C GLY A 71 10.40 3.29 6.78
N VAL A 72 11.57 2.67 6.65
CA VAL A 72 12.86 3.29 6.98
C VAL A 72 13.17 4.38 5.95
N ILE A 73 13.45 5.59 6.40
CA ILE A 73 13.66 6.77 5.54
C ILE A 73 15.14 6.96 5.22
N PHE A 74 15.42 7.20 3.94
CA PHE A 74 16.72 7.53 3.39
C PHE A 74 16.65 8.85 2.63
N GLU A 75 17.68 9.67 2.78
CA GLU A 75 17.88 10.91 2.05
C GLU A 75 18.75 10.66 0.82
N TYR A 76 18.35 11.28 -0.27
CA TYR A 76 19.06 11.29 -1.53
C TYR A 76 19.21 12.73 -2.03
N GLN A 77 20.16 12.94 -2.92
CA GLN A 77 20.38 14.23 -3.58
C GLN A 77 20.43 14.02 -5.09
N ILE A 78 19.73 14.90 -5.82
CA ILE A 78 19.82 14.98 -7.27
C ILE A 78 21.20 15.54 -7.63
N ILE A 79 21.96 14.83 -8.45
CA ILE A 79 23.25 15.29 -9.01
C ILE A 79 23.16 15.70 -10.46
N THR A 80 22.16 15.19 -11.18
CA THR A 80 21.85 15.59 -12.55
C THR A 80 20.42 16.10 -12.60
N PRO A 81 20.17 17.33 -13.11
CA PRO A 81 18.82 17.88 -13.12
C PRO A 81 17.81 16.96 -13.80
N TYR A 82 16.60 16.92 -13.26
CA TYR A 82 15.48 16.17 -13.82
C TYR A 82 14.39 17.10 -14.33
N LYS A 83 13.92 16.83 -15.55
CA LYS A 83 12.73 17.41 -16.15
C LYS A 83 11.57 16.43 -15.97
N LEU A 84 10.72 16.69 -14.98
CA LEU A 84 9.62 15.80 -14.60
C LEU A 84 8.30 16.33 -15.14
N LEU A 85 7.52 15.48 -15.79
CA LEU A 85 6.21 15.86 -16.32
C LEU A 85 5.28 16.31 -15.17
N ALA A 86 4.63 17.46 -15.32
CA ALA A 86 3.66 17.96 -14.34
C ALA A 86 2.35 17.17 -14.48
N LEU A 87 2.15 16.13 -13.67
CA LEU A 87 1.01 15.22 -13.85
C LEU A 87 -0.28 15.74 -13.19
N ASP A 88 -0.17 16.76 -12.35
CA ASP A 88 -1.28 17.56 -11.83
C ASP A 88 -1.75 18.65 -12.81
N ASP A 89 -1.19 18.68 -14.03
CA ASP A 89 -1.59 19.59 -15.10
C ASP A 89 -2.62 18.93 -16.03
N GLN A 90 -3.81 19.52 -16.11
CA GLN A 90 -4.91 18.96 -16.91
C GLN A 90 -4.60 18.92 -18.41
N SER A 91 -3.80 19.87 -18.92
CA SER A 91 -3.41 19.88 -20.34
C SER A 91 -2.50 18.70 -20.66
N ASN A 92 -1.55 18.41 -19.77
CA ASN A 92 -0.69 17.22 -19.88
C ASN A 92 -1.50 15.93 -19.85
N LEU A 93 -2.43 15.81 -18.90
CA LEU A 93 -3.28 14.61 -18.79
C LEU A 93 -4.12 14.41 -20.05
N SER A 94 -4.67 15.47 -20.63
CA SER A 94 -5.43 15.42 -21.89
C SER A 94 -4.56 14.93 -23.06
N ILE A 95 -3.36 15.49 -23.22
CA ILE A 95 -2.42 15.09 -24.27
C ILE A 95 -2.03 13.61 -24.09
N LEU A 96 -1.66 13.20 -22.88
CA LEU A 96 -1.32 11.82 -22.56
C LEU A 96 -2.47 10.86 -22.85
N TYR A 97 -3.69 11.22 -22.44
CA TYR A 97 -4.88 10.41 -22.62
C TYR A 97 -5.18 10.19 -24.12
N SER A 98 -5.08 11.25 -24.93
CA SER A 98 -5.37 11.18 -26.37
C SER A 98 -4.45 10.19 -27.11
N ALA A 99 -3.18 10.11 -26.71
CA ALA A 99 -2.17 9.25 -27.31
C ALA A 99 -2.06 7.86 -26.66
N ALA A 100 -2.71 7.64 -25.51
CA ALA A 100 -2.56 6.43 -24.73
C ALA A 100 -3.35 5.23 -25.28
N PRO A 101 -2.84 4.00 -25.10
CA PRO A 101 -3.63 2.78 -25.33
C PRO A 101 -4.72 2.62 -24.26
N ASP A 102 -5.75 1.81 -24.55
CA ASP A 102 -6.96 1.68 -23.71
C ASP A 102 -6.70 1.29 -22.25
N ASN A 103 -5.69 0.45 -22.00
CA ASN A 103 -5.30 0.09 -20.63
C ASN A 103 -4.77 1.30 -19.85
N ILE A 104 -3.95 2.13 -20.49
CA ILE A 104 -3.40 3.34 -19.88
C ILE A 104 -4.47 4.41 -19.71
N LYS A 105 -5.40 4.55 -20.66
CA LYS A 105 -6.57 5.43 -20.52
C LYS A 105 -7.38 5.10 -19.28
N LYS A 106 -7.70 3.81 -19.06
CA LYS A 106 -8.40 3.34 -17.86
C LYS A 106 -7.65 3.65 -16.56
N ILE A 107 -6.32 3.60 -16.58
CA ILE A 107 -5.49 3.96 -15.41
C ILE A 107 -5.54 5.47 -15.18
N LEU A 108 -5.43 6.28 -16.22
CA LEU A 108 -5.55 7.74 -16.13
C LEU A 108 -6.91 8.15 -15.54
N GLU A 109 -7.99 7.51 -15.97
CA GLU A 109 -9.34 7.75 -15.46
C GLU A 109 -9.50 7.39 -13.99
N LYS A 110 -9.05 6.19 -13.60
CA LYS A 110 -9.29 5.65 -12.26
C LYS A 110 -8.30 6.17 -11.22
N ASN A 111 -7.01 6.15 -11.55
CA ASN A 111 -5.94 6.43 -10.60
C ASN A 111 -5.54 7.89 -10.60
N TYR A 112 -5.64 8.57 -11.74
CA TYR A 112 -5.23 9.96 -11.86
C TYR A 112 -6.42 10.90 -12.07
N GLY A 113 -7.65 10.36 -11.96
CA GLY A 113 -8.90 11.11 -11.95
C GLY A 113 -9.18 11.91 -13.22
N PHE A 114 -8.61 11.49 -14.36
CA PHE A 114 -8.87 12.13 -15.64
C PHE A 114 -10.28 11.77 -16.13
N ILE A 115 -11.17 12.76 -16.26
CA ILE A 115 -12.44 12.58 -16.94
C ILE A 115 -12.43 13.49 -18.16
N GLU A 116 -12.55 12.90 -19.35
CA GLU A 116 -12.65 13.64 -20.60
C GLU A 116 -13.85 14.62 -20.52
N ASN A 117 -13.62 15.90 -20.84
CA ASN A 117 -14.63 16.96 -20.82
C ASN A 117 -15.30 17.24 -19.45
N SER A 118 -14.58 17.06 -18.34
CA SER A 118 -15.09 17.41 -17.01
C SER A 118 -14.23 18.44 -16.27
N ASN A 119 -14.89 19.44 -15.68
CA ASN A 119 -14.30 20.39 -14.72
C ASN A 119 -14.39 19.88 -13.27
N LEU A 120 -14.70 18.60 -13.06
CA LEU A 120 -14.88 18.04 -11.72
C LEU A 120 -13.53 17.83 -11.02
N GLU A 121 -13.58 18.00 -9.70
CA GLU A 121 -12.43 17.85 -8.81
C GLU A 121 -11.84 16.42 -8.92
N ILE A 122 -10.56 16.36 -9.29
CA ILE A 122 -9.77 15.15 -9.58
C ILE A 122 -9.71 14.27 -8.33
N LYS A 123 -10.11 12.99 -8.43
CA LYS A 123 -10.06 12.04 -7.32
C LYS A 123 -9.16 10.86 -7.68
N ARG A 124 -7.96 10.83 -7.08
CA ARG A 124 -7.02 9.70 -7.23
C ARG A 124 -7.47 8.48 -6.42
N ASP A 125 -7.59 7.33 -7.09
CA ASP A 125 -7.63 5.99 -6.48
C ASP A 125 -6.28 5.28 -6.73
N SER A 126 -5.32 5.41 -5.80
CA SER A 126 -3.97 4.86 -5.99
C SER A 126 -3.97 3.35 -5.81
N GLU A 127 -3.90 2.63 -6.93
CA GLU A 127 -3.74 1.19 -7.00
C GLU A 127 -2.31 0.88 -7.47
N ALA A 128 -1.54 0.18 -6.64
CA ALA A 128 -0.09 0.08 -6.79
C ALA A 128 0.36 -0.60 -8.11
N GLU A 129 -0.42 -1.54 -8.64
CA GLU A 129 -0.09 -2.20 -9.90
C GLU A 129 -0.32 -1.26 -11.09
N SER A 130 -1.48 -0.60 -11.13
CA SER A 130 -1.81 0.43 -12.12
C SER A 130 -0.83 1.60 -12.10
N ASP A 131 -0.46 2.12 -10.93
CA ASP A 131 0.53 3.20 -10.81
C ASP A 131 1.90 2.76 -11.37
N ARG A 132 2.30 1.50 -11.16
CA ARG A 132 3.53 0.94 -11.72
C ARG A 132 3.45 0.75 -13.23
N GLU A 133 2.31 0.32 -13.75
CA GLU A 133 2.08 0.16 -15.20
C GLU A 133 2.16 1.51 -15.92
N PHE A 134 1.47 2.52 -15.38
CA PHE A 134 1.52 3.88 -15.90
C PHE A 134 2.93 4.48 -15.85
N SER A 135 3.64 4.26 -14.74
CA SER A 135 5.04 4.69 -14.58
C SER A 135 5.92 4.10 -15.67
N LYS A 136 5.80 2.79 -15.95
CA LYS A 136 6.56 2.13 -17.03
C LYS A 136 6.20 2.69 -18.41
N TYR A 137 4.93 3.00 -18.65
CA TYR A 137 4.49 3.61 -19.90
C TYR A 137 5.16 4.97 -20.13
N LEU A 138 5.15 5.86 -19.13
CA LEU A 138 5.81 7.16 -19.23
C LEU A 138 7.32 7.04 -19.49
N CYS A 139 8.00 6.12 -18.80
CA CYS A 139 9.43 5.88 -19.03
C CYS A 139 9.71 5.38 -20.45
N LYS A 140 8.83 4.56 -21.03
CA LYS A 140 8.96 4.08 -22.42
C LYS A 140 8.75 5.18 -23.47
N LEU A 141 7.95 6.20 -23.15
CA LEU A 141 7.80 7.39 -23.99
C LEU A 141 9.03 8.31 -23.96
N GLY A 142 10.04 8.01 -23.14
CA GLY A 142 11.25 8.81 -23.04
C GLY A 142 11.19 9.93 -21.99
N PHE A 143 10.11 10.01 -21.20
CA PHE A 143 10.07 10.92 -20.07
C PHE A 143 11.04 10.49 -18.97
N GLN A 144 11.66 11.46 -18.30
CA GLN A 144 12.54 11.18 -17.16
C GLN A 144 11.77 10.81 -15.89
N GLY A 145 10.45 11.03 -15.90
CA GLY A 145 9.54 10.78 -14.80
C GLY A 145 8.41 11.80 -14.74
N TYR A 146 7.70 11.85 -13.61
CA TYR A 146 6.66 12.83 -13.36
C TYR A 146 6.73 13.37 -11.94
N ALA A 147 6.12 14.52 -11.71
CA ALA A 147 5.90 15.07 -10.39
C ALA A 147 4.44 15.54 -10.24
N ILE A 148 3.91 15.38 -9.03
CA ILE A 148 2.60 15.86 -8.61
C ILE A 148 2.86 16.80 -7.42
N SER A 149 2.48 18.07 -7.52
CA SER A 149 2.53 18.99 -6.39
C SER A 149 1.35 18.75 -5.45
N LYS A 150 0.14 18.82 -6.01
CA LYS A 150 -1.12 18.62 -5.29
C LYS A 150 -2.10 17.89 -6.19
N MET A 151 -2.77 16.90 -5.63
CA MET A 151 -3.90 16.24 -6.28
C MET A 151 -4.96 15.95 -5.22
N ALA A 152 -6.22 16.21 -5.54
CA ALA A 152 -7.32 15.91 -4.63
C ALA A 152 -7.51 14.38 -4.54
N THR A 153 -7.95 13.91 -3.38
CA THR A 153 -8.22 12.50 -3.12
C THR A 153 -9.70 12.28 -2.86
N SER A 154 -10.18 11.06 -3.13
CA SER A 154 -11.57 10.66 -2.93
C SER A 154 -12.10 10.86 -1.49
N PHE A 155 -11.21 11.02 -0.51
CA PHE A 155 -11.52 11.13 0.92
C PHE A 155 -11.26 12.53 1.51
N GLN A 156 -11.49 13.61 0.74
CA GLN A 156 -11.35 15.02 1.19
C GLN A 156 -9.95 15.41 1.71
N GLY A 157 -8.91 14.65 1.36
CA GLY A 157 -7.51 14.96 1.66
C GLY A 157 -6.73 15.43 0.43
N THR A 158 -5.60 16.09 0.66
CA THR A 158 -4.61 16.38 -0.40
C THR A 158 -3.58 15.25 -0.44
N PHE A 159 -3.34 14.67 -1.62
CA PHE A 159 -2.28 13.69 -1.81
C PHE A 159 -0.92 14.35 -1.49
N HIS A 160 -0.02 13.60 -0.85
CA HIS A 160 1.33 14.11 -0.63
C HIS A 160 2.02 14.32 -1.98
N PRO A 161 2.81 15.38 -2.15
CA PRO A 161 3.58 15.53 -3.37
C PRO A 161 4.43 14.29 -3.61
N GLU A 162 4.37 13.80 -4.83
CA GLU A 162 4.99 12.55 -5.24
C GLU A 162 5.81 12.79 -6.49
N LEU A 163 6.98 12.17 -6.52
CA LEU A 163 7.91 12.21 -7.63
C LEU A 163 8.12 10.79 -8.10
N LEU A 164 7.99 10.55 -9.38
CA LEU A 164 8.44 9.32 -10.01
C LEU A 164 9.65 9.65 -10.87
N ILE A 165 10.73 8.90 -10.71
CA ILE A 165 11.94 9.03 -11.53
C ILE A 165 12.21 7.70 -12.24
N CYS A 166 12.32 7.74 -13.56
CA CYS A 166 12.50 6.56 -14.41
C CYS A 166 13.91 5.96 -14.35
N ASN A 167 14.93 6.82 -14.27
CA ASN A 167 16.33 6.44 -14.19
C ASN A 167 17.00 7.18 -13.04
N THR A 168 17.51 6.43 -12.06
CA THR A 168 18.09 6.95 -10.82
C THR A 168 19.59 7.23 -10.88
N ASN A 169 20.24 7.12 -12.06
CA ASN A 169 21.67 7.41 -12.21
C ASN A 169 22.05 8.85 -11.81
N GLY A 170 21.10 9.79 -11.92
CA GLY A 170 21.25 11.19 -11.50
C GLY A 170 20.95 11.42 -10.01
N ILE A 171 20.89 10.37 -9.19
CA ILE A 171 20.56 10.44 -7.77
C ILE A 171 21.66 9.76 -6.96
N LYS A 172 22.16 10.43 -5.92
CA LYS A 172 23.10 9.86 -4.95
C LYS A 172 22.48 9.71 -3.57
N PHE A 173 22.87 8.65 -2.87
CA PHE A 173 22.56 8.50 -1.45
C PHE A 173 23.30 9.56 -0.62
N VAL A 174 22.62 10.09 0.40
CA VAL A 174 23.20 11.07 1.33
C VAL A 174 23.31 10.47 2.73
N ASN A 175 22.19 10.08 3.33
CA ASN A 175 22.16 9.53 4.68
C ASN A 175 20.90 8.68 4.94
N GLN A 176 20.90 7.98 6.07
CA GLN A 176 19.70 7.39 6.65
C GLN A 176 19.14 8.33 7.72
N ILE A 177 17.86 8.71 7.59
CA ILE A 177 17.17 9.62 8.51
C ILE A 177 16.62 8.87 9.72
N THR A 178 16.03 7.70 9.49
CA THR A 178 15.48 6.86 10.56
C THR A 178 16.61 6.32 11.44
N SER A 179 16.49 6.44 12.76
CA SER A 179 17.51 5.93 13.69
C SER A 179 17.67 4.40 13.61
N LYS A 180 18.86 3.88 13.94
CA LYS A 180 19.13 2.43 13.92
C LYS A 180 18.14 1.62 14.77
N GLU A 181 17.81 2.12 15.96
CA GLU A 181 16.85 1.47 16.87
C GLU A 181 15.45 1.40 16.26
N LYS A 182 14.97 2.52 15.69
CA LYS A 182 13.68 2.57 15.01
C LYS A 182 13.65 1.70 13.76
N MET A 183 14.74 1.71 12.98
CA MET A 183 14.90 0.88 11.80
C MET A 183 14.70 -0.60 12.15
N MET A 184 15.39 -1.11 13.17
CA MET A 184 15.25 -2.50 13.59
C MET A 184 13.81 -2.85 13.95
N LYS A 185 13.13 -1.95 14.69
CA LYS A 185 11.72 -2.12 15.04
C LYS A 185 10.80 -2.14 13.82
N ILE A 186 10.97 -1.20 12.88
CA ILE A 186 10.18 -1.13 11.65
C ILE A 186 10.34 -2.41 10.82
N LEU A 187 11.57 -2.92 10.71
CA LEU A 187 11.85 -4.15 9.96
C LEU A 187 11.29 -5.40 10.64
N GLU A 188 11.34 -5.48 11.96
CA GLU A 188 10.73 -6.57 12.72
C GLU A 188 9.21 -6.56 12.56
N ASP A 189 8.57 -5.39 12.73
CA ASP A 189 7.13 -5.21 12.55
C ASP A 189 6.70 -5.59 11.12
N ALA A 190 7.49 -5.22 10.10
CA ALA A 190 7.23 -5.56 8.71
C ALA A 190 7.33 -7.08 8.46
N LYS A 191 8.33 -7.75 9.02
CA LYS A 191 8.49 -9.22 8.94
C LYS A 191 7.31 -9.94 9.60
N LEU A 192 6.93 -9.51 10.80
CA LEU A 192 5.79 -10.09 11.53
C LEU A 192 4.48 -9.91 10.78
N LYS A 193 4.26 -8.74 10.17
CA LYS A 193 3.08 -8.48 9.36
C LYS A 193 3.04 -9.40 8.13
N LYS A 194 4.14 -9.53 7.40
CA LYS A 194 4.24 -10.41 6.23
C LYS A 194 3.90 -11.86 6.60
N LEU A 195 4.47 -12.37 7.68
CA LEU A 195 4.16 -13.72 8.17
C LEU A 195 2.67 -13.90 8.52
N ALA A 196 2.05 -12.90 9.15
CA ALA A 196 0.64 -12.94 9.49
C ALA A 196 -0.26 -12.96 8.24
N ASP A 197 0.11 -12.17 7.22
CA ASP A 197 -0.60 -12.12 5.94
C ASP A 197 -0.45 -13.44 5.16
N ASP A 198 0.75 -14.05 5.14
CA ASP A 198 1.00 -15.36 4.52
C ASP A 198 0.16 -16.47 5.18
N ILE A 199 0.11 -16.51 6.51
CA ILE A 199 -0.73 -17.46 7.26
C ILE A 199 -2.21 -17.26 6.92
N LYS A 200 -2.66 -16.01 6.77
CA LYS A 200 -4.04 -15.69 6.42
C LYS A 200 -4.37 -16.15 4.99
N LEU A 201 -3.46 -15.93 4.04
CA LEU A 201 -3.60 -16.39 2.66
C LEU A 201 -3.69 -17.91 2.58
N GLN A 202 -2.79 -18.63 3.26
CA GLN A 202 -2.83 -20.10 3.33
C GLN A 202 -4.15 -20.63 3.90
N ARG A 203 -4.69 -19.98 4.95
CA ARG A 203 -6.00 -20.35 5.51
C ARG A 203 -7.15 -20.12 4.55
N ASN A 204 -7.10 -19.06 3.75
CA ASN A 204 -8.12 -18.78 2.74
C ASN A 204 -8.05 -19.78 1.58
N ASN A 205 -6.85 -20.15 1.14
CA ASN A 205 -6.67 -21.15 0.08
C ASN A 205 -7.21 -22.52 0.52
N ARG A 206 -6.85 -22.99 1.73
CA ARG A 206 -7.39 -24.24 2.29
C ARG A 206 -8.92 -24.24 2.43
N ARG A 207 -9.55 -23.07 2.65
CA ARG A 207 -11.02 -22.97 2.69
C ARG A 207 -11.64 -23.08 1.31
N ARG A 208 -11.02 -22.48 0.29
CA ARG A 208 -11.46 -22.58 -1.11
C ARG A 208 -11.32 -24.01 -1.63
N GLU A 209 -10.22 -24.69 -1.32
CA GLU A 209 -10.00 -26.10 -1.68
C GLU A 209 -11.08 -27.02 -1.09
N ARG A 210 -11.47 -26.80 0.18
CA ARG A 210 -12.56 -27.58 0.79
C ARG A 210 -13.91 -27.34 0.10
N LEU A 211 -14.22 -26.09 -0.23
CA LEU A 211 -15.48 -25.76 -0.92
C LEU A 211 -15.54 -26.33 -2.34
N ASN A 212 -14.40 -26.40 -3.04
CA ASN A 212 -14.34 -26.96 -4.40
C ASN A 212 -14.35 -28.50 -4.42
N ASN A 213 -13.90 -29.15 -3.34
CA ASN A 213 -13.92 -30.61 -3.23
C ASN A 213 -15.28 -31.18 -2.77
N ASP A 214 -16.19 -30.33 -2.29
CA ASP A 214 -17.54 -30.74 -1.90
C ASP A 214 -18.51 -30.87 -3.11
N ASP A 215 -18.09 -30.49 -4.32
CA ASP A 215 -18.87 -30.64 -5.58
C ASP A 215 -18.58 -31.96 -6.35
N HIS A 216 -17.82 -32.87 -5.76
CA HIS A 216 -17.62 -34.24 -6.28
C HIS A 216 -18.23 -35.27 -5.33
N PHE A 217 -19.52 -35.12 -5.02
CA PHE A 217 -20.31 -36.20 -4.45
C PHE A 217 -20.75 -37.14 -5.57
N ASP A 218 -19.87 -38.09 -5.86
CA ASP A 218 -20.12 -39.24 -6.72
C ASP A 218 -21.32 -40.02 -6.15
N ASN A 219 -22.39 -40.12 -6.95
CA ASN A 219 -23.58 -40.91 -6.62
C ASN A 219 -23.21 -42.40 -6.68
N SER A 220 -22.61 -42.94 -5.63
CA SER A 220 -22.42 -44.38 -5.48
C SER A 220 -23.14 -44.90 -4.24
N PRO A 221 -24.15 -45.77 -4.39
CA PRO A 221 -24.87 -46.29 -3.26
C PRO A 221 -24.09 -47.46 -2.61
N ASN A 222 -23.85 -47.27 -1.31
CA ASN A 222 -23.99 -48.29 -0.27
C ASN A 222 -22.75 -49.07 0.21
N LYS A 223 -22.79 -49.33 1.53
CA LYS A 223 -22.05 -50.30 2.36
C LYS A 223 -20.63 -49.92 2.84
N PHE A 224 -20.54 -49.41 4.09
CA PHE A 224 -20.25 -50.22 5.28
C PHE A 224 -20.15 -49.35 6.54
N ARG A 225 -21.10 -49.53 7.47
CA ARG A 225 -20.94 -49.20 8.90
C ARG A 225 -20.33 -50.41 9.61
N ARG A 226 -19.27 -50.21 10.39
CA ARG A 226 -18.97 -50.84 11.71
C ARG A 226 -17.96 -49.91 12.40
N GLY A 227 -18.09 -49.40 13.63
CA GLY A 227 -19.00 -49.67 14.72
C GLY A 227 -18.17 -49.61 16.01
N ILE A 228 -18.47 -48.67 16.93
CA ILE A 228 -18.34 -48.87 18.38
C ILE A 228 -19.54 -48.16 19.02
N SER A 229 -20.44 -48.97 19.57
CA SER A 229 -21.55 -48.56 20.43
C SER A 229 -21.07 -48.47 21.88
N PHE A 230 -21.75 -47.65 22.69
CA PHE A 230 -22.06 -48.02 24.07
C PHE A 230 -23.48 -47.50 24.39
N ASN A 231 -24.30 -48.43 24.88
CA ASN A 231 -25.72 -48.34 25.17
C ASN A 231 -26.04 -47.36 26.30
N LEU A 232 -27.28 -46.83 26.31
CA LEU A 232 -28.20 -46.90 27.45
C LEU A 232 -29.56 -46.28 27.07
N ASP A 233 -30.44 -47.18 26.62
CA ASP A 233 -31.82 -47.40 27.06
C ASP A 233 -32.80 -46.22 27.24
N ASN A 234 -33.92 -46.41 26.55
CA ASN A 234 -35.32 -46.21 26.96
C ASN A 234 -36.08 -44.92 26.58
N MET A 235 -37.24 -45.22 25.98
CA MET A 235 -38.53 -44.52 25.93
C MET A 235 -38.78 -43.49 24.82
N ASP A 236 -39.39 -44.04 23.76
CA ASP A 236 -40.72 -43.71 23.23
C ASP A 236 -41.21 -42.25 23.17
N LEU A 237 -41.57 -41.87 21.94
CA LEU A 237 -42.78 -41.15 21.50
C LEU A 237 -43.14 -39.88 22.28
N ASP A 238 -43.04 -38.71 21.64
CA ASP A 238 -44.13 -38.19 20.80
C ASP A 238 -43.86 -36.75 20.30
N GLY A 239 -44.51 -36.40 19.19
CA GLY A 239 -44.93 -35.06 18.78
C GLY A 239 -44.09 -33.81 19.10
N GLY A 240 -43.62 -33.15 18.03
CA GLY A 240 -43.92 -31.72 17.90
C GLY A 240 -42.78 -30.74 17.59
N SER A 241 -43.03 -29.99 16.51
CA SER A 241 -42.69 -28.58 16.30
C SER A 241 -41.26 -28.21 15.89
N ILE A 242 -41.18 -27.82 14.63
CA ILE A 242 -40.17 -26.94 14.02
C ILE A 242 -39.94 -25.72 14.93
N LYS A 243 -38.75 -25.62 15.54
CA LYS A 243 -38.28 -24.40 16.21
C LYS A 243 -37.12 -23.77 15.45
N LYS A 244 -37.44 -22.64 14.80
CA LYS A 244 -36.50 -21.63 14.28
C LYS A 244 -35.51 -21.24 15.39
N PHE A 245 -34.21 -21.52 15.20
CA PHE A 245 -33.18 -21.01 16.10
C PHE A 245 -32.72 -19.60 15.71
N LYS A 246 -33.09 -18.67 16.59
CA LYS A 246 -32.77 -17.24 16.59
C LYS A 246 -31.27 -16.96 16.56
N LYS A 247 -30.93 -15.89 15.80
CA LYS A 247 -29.69 -15.11 15.89
C LYS A 247 -29.26 -14.93 17.36
N ARG A 248 -28.11 -15.49 17.76
CA ARG A 248 -27.46 -15.18 19.03
C ARG A 248 -26.47 -14.03 18.86
N SER A 249 -26.61 -13.07 19.78
CA SER A 249 -26.08 -11.72 19.79
C SER A 249 -24.59 -11.64 20.20
N LYS A 250 -23.93 -10.59 19.71
CA LYS A 250 -22.51 -10.23 19.87
C LYS A 250 -22.04 -9.89 21.30
N LYS A 251 -22.68 -10.36 22.38
CA LYS A 251 -22.37 -9.94 23.76
C LYS A 251 -21.40 -10.86 24.53
N ALA A 252 -21.03 -12.03 24.02
CA ALA A 252 -20.17 -13.00 24.73
C ALA A 252 -18.65 -12.82 24.55
N LYS A 253 -18.17 -11.92 23.67
CA LYS A 253 -16.72 -11.74 23.41
C LYS A 253 -16.01 -10.69 24.27
N LYS A 254 -16.72 -9.94 25.13
CA LYS A 254 -16.11 -8.90 26.00
C LYS A 254 -15.60 -9.43 27.36
N SER A 255 -16.03 -10.61 27.82
CA SER A 255 -15.66 -11.12 29.15
C SER A 255 -14.31 -11.86 29.20
N SER A 256 -13.78 -12.35 28.08
CA SER A 256 -12.49 -13.06 28.02
C SER A 256 -11.27 -12.13 27.90
N ILE A 257 -11.45 -10.91 27.39
CA ILE A 257 -10.35 -9.92 27.23
C ILE A 257 -10.04 -9.20 28.56
N ILE A 258 -11.04 -8.98 29.41
CA ILE A 258 -10.87 -8.31 30.71
C ILE A 258 -10.15 -9.23 31.72
N LYS A 259 -10.40 -10.55 31.68
CA LYS A 259 -9.70 -11.52 32.57
C LYS A 259 -8.21 -11.70 32.23
N ARG A 260 -7.78 -11.52 30.97
CA ARG A 260 -6.36 -11.60 30.57
C ARG A 260 -5.54 -10.37 30.99
N LYS A 261 -6.14 -9.17 31.05
CA LYS A 261 -5.43 -7.94 31.49
C LYS A 261 -5.12 -7.89 33.00
N ARG A 262 -5.88 -8.59 33.85
CA ARG A 262 -5.60 -8.65 35.30
C ARG A 262 -4.42 -9.57 35.67
N LYS A 263 -4.14 -10.63 34.90
CA LYS A 263 -3.01 -11.55 35.17
C LYS A 263 -1.62 -11.00 34.80
N LEU A 264 -1.54 -9.95 33.97
CA LEU A 264 -0.26 -9.31 33.59
C LEU A 264 0.14 -8.17 34.53
N LYS A 265 -0.80 -7.55 35.27
CA LYS A 265 -0.49 -6.51 36.26
C LYS A 265 0.05 -7.06 37.58
N THR A 266 -0.23 -8.32 37.94
CA THR A 266 0.31 -8.95 39.16
C THR A 266 1.70 -9.55 39.01
N LYS A 267 2.20 -9.77 37.78
CA LYS A 267 3.59 -10.24 37.54
C LYS A 267 4.63 -9.10 37.51
N ARG A 268 4.23 -7.84 37.38
CA ARG A 268 5.12 -6.66 37.29
C ARG A 268 5.43 -5.97 38.63
N LYS A 269 4.95 -6.52 39.76
CA LYS A 269 5.21 -6.00 41.12
C LYS A 269 6.14 -6.90 41.95
N LYS A 270 6.89 -7.82 41.31
CA LYS A 270 7.77 -8.76 42.03
C LYS A 270 9.26 -8.65 41.67
N TYR A 271 9.62 -7.66 40.85
CA TYR A 271 10.98 -7.24 40.58
C TYR A 271 10.91 -5.74 40.34
N PHE A 272 11.65 -4.97 41.15
CA PHE A 272 11.50 -3.55 41.50
C PHE A 272 10.51 -3.27 42.64
#